data_AF-A0A9P4U5F5-F1
#
_entry.id   AF-A0A9P4U5F5-F1
#
_cell.length_a   1.000
_cell.length_b   1.000
_cell.length_c   1.000
_cell.angle_alpha   90.00
_cell.angle_beta   90.00
_cell.angle_gamma   90.00
#
_symmetry.space_group_name_H-M   'P 1'
#
loop_
_entity.id
_entity.type
_entity.pdbx_description
1 polymer ?
#
loop_
_entity_poly.entity_id
_entity_poly.type
_entity_poly.pdbx_seq_one_letter_code
_entity_poly.pdbx_strand_id
1 'polypeptide(L)'
;MVSLEGKVPHFQQLQEPALATEPQSWTGIRSEHRKDWEKNGREGEASFGVYETHFNTDEHNIAWVIPLMISPKYKLSDAPFSVLPEIQKWSDVSFLGYYMAIEARKLYGINSVEREGGSAMPCPHWILFEHIKDNAETLTIVVFTELLGRQGQHLGPWPGYKFTPDMPDFNMLIGVGHSKVIAYLLIQHKAQFNINEIKSVRIWQEPSKGFGLAEHIQLSYEIGPVDDNVPAAPAKRHDSPFD
;
A
#
# COMPACT_ATOMS: atom_id res chain seq x y z
N MET A 1 15.73 -3.60 -15.24
CA MET A 1 15.78 -5.08 -15.31
C MET A 1 14.79 -5.57 -14.27
N VAL A 2 13.94 -6.54 -14.60
CA VAL A 2 12.96 -7.10 -13.65
C VAL A 2 13.36 -8.54 -13.38
N SER A 3 13.54 -8.88 -12.11
CA SER A 3 13.85 -10.23 -11.65
C SER A 3 12.66 -10.75 -10.85
N LEU A 4 12.32 -12.02 -11.05
CA LEU A 4 11.33 -12.75 -10.26
C LEU A 4 12.09 -13.60 -9.24
N GLU A 5 12.10 -13.18 -7.98
CA GLU A 5 12.68 -13.95 -6.88
C GLU A 5 11.58 -14.35 -5.89
N GLY A 6 11.38 -15.64 -5.70
CA GLY A 6 10.32 -16.21 -4.86
C GLY A 6 10.71 -16.34 -3.38
N LYS A 7 11.12 -15.25 -2.72
CA LYS A 7 11.19 -15.25 -1.25
C LYS A 7 9.81 -14.96 -0.69
N VAL A 8 9.31 -15.87 0.15
CA VAL A 8 8.05 -15.66 0.85
C VAL A 8 8.28 -14.69 2.01
N PRO A 9 7.48 -13.62 2.14
CA PRO A 9 7.62 -12.71 3.27
C PRO A 9 7.21 -13.40 4.59
N HIS A 10 7.68 -12.90 5.73
CA HIS A 10 7.65 -13.58 7.05
C HIS A 10 6.22 -13.81 7.63
N PHE A 11 5.14 -13.48 6.90
CA PHE A 11 3.74 -13.51 7.38
C PHE A 11 3.08 -14.91 7.38
N GLN A 12 3.85 -15.98 7.32
CA GLN A 12 3.41 -17.28 6.80
C GLN A 12 2.53 -18.15 7.73
N GLN A 13 1.94 -17.65 8.84
CA GLN A 13 1.27 -18.54 9.83
C GLN A 13 0.05 -17.97 10.58
N LEU A 14 -0.77 -17.07 10.01
CA LEU A 14 -1.77 -16.35 10.84
C LEU A 14 -3.19 -16.35 10.24
N GLN A 15 -4.20 -16.52 11.13
CA GLN A 15 -5.61 -16.85 10.81
C GLN A 15 -6.41 -15.71 10.14
N GLU A 16 -6.00 -14.47 10.31
CA GLU A 16 -6.53 -13.33 9.57
C GLU A 16 -5.41 -12.33 9.30
N PRO A 17 -5.42 -11.69 8.12
CA PRO A 17 -6.17 -12.05 6.93
C PRO A 17 -5.77 -13.45 6.45
N ALA A 18 -6.73 -14.14 5.82
CA ALA A 18 -6.54 -15.48 5.25
C ALA A 18 -5.62 -15.45 4.02
N LEU A 19 -4.41 -14.93 4.18
CA LEU A 19 -3.41 -14.88 3.12
C LEU A 19 -2.95 -16.30 2.84
N ALA A 20 -2.75 -16.62 1.56
CA ALA A 20 -2.18 -17.92 1.21
C ALA A 20 -0.84 -18.13 1.93
N THR A 21 -0.70 -19.26 2.62
CA THR A 21 0.52 -19.69 3.29
C THR A 21 1.51 -20.32 2.31
N GLU A 22 1.00 -20.77 1.17
CA GLU A 22 1.72 -21.48 0.14
C GLU A 22 2.68 -20.58 -0.66
N PRO A 23 4.00 -20.89 -0.72
CA PRO A 23 4.98 -20.08 -1.44
C PRO A 23 4.61 -19.77 -2.89
N GLN A 24 4.00 -20.72 -3.60
CA GLN A 24 3.58 -20.60 -5.00
C GLN A 24 2.47 -19.56 -5.23
N SER A 25 1.76 -19.14 -4.18
CA SER A 25 0.75 -18.07 -4.26
C SER A 25 1.35 -16.67 -4.15
N TRP A 26 2.65 -16.59 -3.88
CA TRP A 26 3.40 -15.34 -3.76
C TRP A 26 4.26 -15.07 -4.98
N THR A 27 4.35 -13.82 -5.37
CA THR A 27 5.25 -13.35 -6.43
C THR A 27 5.98 -12.10 -5.95
N GLY A 28 7.31 -12.19 -5.86
CA GLY A 28 8.17 -11.05 -5.62
C GLY A 28 8.53 -10.37 -6.94
N ILE A 29 8.25 -9.07 -7.05
CA ILE A 29 8.72 -8.24 -8.15
C ILE A 29 9.81 -7.31 -7.62
N ARG A 30 11.01 -7.46 -8.19
CA ARG A 30 12.12 -6.54 -7.96
C ARG A 30 12.37 -5.75 -9.23
N SER A 31 12.10 -4.45 -9.18
CA SER A 31 12.31 -3.50 -10.25
C SER A 31 13.47 -2.58 -9.94
N GLU A 32 14.33 -2.35 -10.93
CA GLU A 32 15.46 -1.43 -10.81
C GLU A 32 15.57 -0.50 -12.00
N HIS A 33 15.74 0.80 -11.72
CA HIS A 33 16.00 1.82 -12.73
C HIS A 33 17.51 2.07 -12.86
N ARG A 34 18.17 1.26 -13.71
CA ARG A 34 19.62 1.25 -13.92
C ARG A 34 20.10 1.95 -15.19
N LYS A 35 19.19 2.33 -16.08
CA LYS A 35 19.52 2.90 -17.38
C LYS A 35 19.13 4.36 -17.38
N ASP A 36 19.99 5.18 -17.97
CA ASP A 36 19.61 6.53 -18.38
C ASP A 36 18.45 6.42 -19.37
N TRP A 37 17.63 7.46 -19.42
CA TRP A 37 16.41 7.47 -20.19
C TRP A 37 16.40 8.64 -21.16
N GLU A 38 15.79 8.43 -22.33
CA GLU A 38 15.50 9.47 -23.29
C GLU A 38 14.02 9.34 -23.70
N LYS A 39 13.26 10.44 -23.62
CA LYS A 39 11.87 10.49 -24.06
C LYS A 39 11.54 11.90 -24.58
N ASN A 40 11.01 11.97 -25.80
CA ASN A 40 10.59 13.23 -26.43
C ASN A 40 11.69 14.30 -26.44
N GLY A 41 12.94 13.91 -26.71
CA GLY A 41 14.10 14.81 -26.75
C GLY A 41 14.56 15.32 -25.38
N ARG A 42 14.03 14.76 -24.28
CA ARG A 42 14.57 14.95 -22.94
C ARG A 42 15.36 13.71 -22.54
N GLU A 43 16.50 13.92 -21.93
CA GLU A 43 17.34 12.87 -21.36
C GLU A 43 17.45 13.04 -19.85
N GLY A 44 17.74 11.95 -19.13
CA GLY A 44 18.04 11.98 -17.72
C GLY A 44 18.72 10.72 -17.21
N GLU A 45 19.32 10.82 -16.04
CA GLU A 45 20.15 9.77 -15.45
C GLU A 45 19.32 8.64 -14.81
N ALA A 46 19.92 7.46 -14.74
CA ALA A 46 19.42 6.35 -13.94
C ALA A 46 19.28 6.74 -12.46
N SER A 47 18.12 6.45 -11.85
CA SER A 47 17.94 6.71 -10.41
C SER A 47 18.66 5.71 -9.49
N PHE A 48 19.06 4.57 -10.03
CA PHE A 48 19.51 3.38 -9.29
C PHE A 48 18.54 2.95 -8.16
N GLY A 49 17.29 3.41 -8.22
CA GLY A 49 16.23 3.03 -7.30
C GLY A 49 15.93 1.54 -7.46
N VAL A 50 15.89 0.85 -6.32
CA VAL A 50 15.45 -0.54 -6.20
C VAL A 50 14.09 -0.53 -5.52
N TYR A 51 13.14 -1.18 -6.14
CA TYR A 51 11.76 -1.28 -5.69
C TYR A 51 11.40 -2.74 -5.61
N GLU A 52 10.97 -3.16 -4.42
CA GLU A 52 10.58 -4.53 -4.16
C GLU A 52 9.15 -4.52 -3.64
N THR A 53 8.33 -5.39 -4.19
CA THR A 53 6.95 -5.58 -3.72
C THR A 53 6.59 -7.03 -3.89
N HIS A 54 5.96 -7.58 -2.87
CA HIS A 54 5.55 -8.98 -2.84
C HIS A 54 4.04 -9.02 -2.96
N PHE A 55 3.55 -9.86 -3.86
CA PHE A 55 2.13 -9.97 -4.15
C PHE A 55 1.65 -11.35 -3.78
N ASN A 56 0.71 -11.42 -2.84
CA ASN A 56 -0.16 -12.57 -2.73
C ASN A 56 -1.22 -12.45 -3.82
N THR A 57 -1.29 -13.45 -4.68
CA THR A 57 -2.16 -13.44 -5.86
C THR A 57 -3.25 -14.49 -5.76
N ASP A 58 -3.62 -14.88 -4.54
CA ASP A 58 -4.82 -15.65 -4.27
C ASP A 58 -6.05 -14.86 -4.74
N GLU A 59 -6.89 -15.53 -5.53
CA GLU A 59 -7.98 -14.93 -6.31
C GLU A 59 -8.99 -14.18 -5.45
N HIS A 60 -9.15 -14.64 -4.21
CA HIS A 60 -10.11 -14.10 -3.25
C HIS A 60 -9.48 -13.11 -2.26
N ASN A 61 -8.15 -13.10 -2.13
CA ASN A 61 -7.49 -12.40 -1.05
C ASN A 61 -6.12 -11.81 -1.44
N ILE A 62 -6.12 -11.02 -2.51
CA ILE A 62 -4.91 -10.39 -3.05
C ILE A 62 -4.32 -9.45 -2.00
N ALA A 63 -3.03 -9.61 -1.73
CA ALA A 63 -2.30 -8.77 -0.79
C ALA A 63 -1.03 -8.20 -1.41
N TRP A 64 -0.74 -6.95 -1.10
CA TRP A 64 0.49 -6.27 -1.48
C TRP A 64 1.31 -6.06 -0.22
N VAL A 65 2.47 -6.71 -0.13
CA VAL A 65 3.42 -6.49 0.94
C VAL A 65 4.53 -5.59 0.43
N ILE A 66 4.70 -4.46 1.10
CA ILE A 66 5.55 -3.36 0.68
C ILE A 66 6.63 -3.18 1.76
N PRO A 67 7.85 -3.69 1.51
CA PRO A 67 8.93 -3.53 2.45
C PRO A 67 9.31 -2.06 2.64
N LEU A 68 9.38 -1.30 1.56
CA LEU A 68 9.84 0.09 1.57
C LEU A 68 9.01 0.98 0.64
N MET A 69 8.50 2.08 1.20
CA MET A 69 7.80 3.11 0.42
C MET A 69 8.80 4.17 -0.06
N ILE A 70 9.48 3.89 -1.17
CA ILE A 70 10.42 4.83 -1.80
C ILE A 70 9.94 5.19 -3.20
N SER A 71 9.92 6.49 -3.51
CA SER A 71 9.62 6.99 -4.85
C SER A 71 10.88 7.21 -5.68
N PRO A 72 10.82 7.09 -7.01
CA PRO A 72 11.92 7.49 -7.90
C PRO A 72 12.38 8.92 -7.67
N LYS A 73 11.41 9.83 -7.45
CA LYS A 73 11.68 11.23 -7.13
C LYS A 73 12.51 11.39 -5.85
N TYR A 74 12.22 10.61 -4.81
CA TYR A 74 13.01 10.67 -3.57
C TYR A 74 14.46 10.21 -3.78
N LYS A 75 14.70 9.24 -4.67
CA LYS A 75 16.06 8.77 -5.00
C LYS A 75 16.88 9.77 -5.81
N LEU A 76 16.21 10.65 -6.55
CA LEU A 76 16.80 11.68 -7.39
C LEU A 76 16.51 13.09 -6.83
N SER A 77 16.51 13.25 -5.50
CA SER A 77 16.13 14.53 -4.85
C SER A 77 16.95 15.73 -5.29
N ASP A 78 18.17 15.49 -5.79
CA ASP A 78 19.10 16.53 -6.24
C ASP A 78 18.98 16.81 -7.75
N ALA A 79 18.19 16.02 -8.48
CA ALA A 79 17.97 16.22 -9.91
C ALA A 79 16.84 17.24 -10.16
N PRO A 80 16.99 18.14 -11.13
CA PRO A 80 15.92 19.09 -11.48
C PRO A 80 14.65 18.35 -11.90
N PHE A 81 13.49 18.74 -11.33
CA PHE A 81 12.19 18.06 -11.50
C PHE A 81 11.75 17.82 -12.96
N SER A 82 12.30 18.58 -13.91
CA SER A 82 12.03 18.45 -15.35
C SER A 82 12.67 17.22 -16.01
N VAL A 83 13.53 16.50 -15.29
CA VAL A 83 14.41 15.41 -15.77
C VAL A 83 14.01 14.05 -15.18
N LEU A 84 12.79 13.92 -14.64
CA LEU A 84 12.28 12.61 -14.23
C LEU A 84 11.29 12.08 -15.27
N PRO A 85 11.33 10.78 -15.61
CA PRO A 85 10.30 10.17 -16.43
C PRO A 85 8.94 10.29 -15.72
N GLU A 86 7.85 9.97 -16.43
CA GLU A 86 6.47 10.07 -15.88
C GLU A 86 6.26 9.24 -14.60
N ILE A 87 7.10 8.24 -14.34
CA ILE A 87 7.09 7.40 -13.14
C ILE A 87 7.86 8.11 -12.03
N GLN A 88 7.15 8.86 -11.18
CA GLN A 88 7.77 9.72 -10.16
C GLN A 88 7.40 9.34 -8.74
N LYS A 89 6.25 8.68 -8.56
CA LYS A 89 5.67 8.35 -7.27
C LYS A 89 5.86 6.88 -6.96
N TRP A 90 5.78 6.54 -5.67
CA TRP A 90 5.82 5.14 -5.25
C TRP A 90 4.63 4.35 -5.84
N SER A 91 3.44 4.96 -5.89
CA SER A 91 2.23 4.34 -6.45
C SER A 91 2.43 3.92 -7.91
N ASP A 92 3.10 4.75 -8.71
CA ASP A 92 3.39 4.45 -10.11
C ASP A 92 4.22 3.16 -10.26
N VAL A 93 5.29 3.02 -9.46
CA VAL A 93 6.19 1.85 -9.51
C VAL A 93 5.52 0.61 -8.93
N SER A 94 4.80 0.76 -7.82
CA SER A 94 4.11 -0.35 -7.16
C SER A 94 3.00 -0.92 -8.06
N PHE A 95 2.20 -0.04 -8.68
CA PHE A 95 1.19 -0.44 -9.65
C PHE A 95 1.79 -1.12 -10.88
N LEU A 96 2.90 -0.59 -11.43
CA LEU A 96 3.60 -1.24 -12.54
C LEU A 96 4.09 -2.64 -12.15
N GLY A 97 4.65 -2.80 -10.95
CA GLY A 97 5.04 -4.10 -10.42
C GLY A 97 3.87 -5.07 -10.34
N TYR A 98 2.72 -4.60 -9.85
CA TYR A 98 1.51 -5.41 -9.77
C TYR A 98 0.99 -5.82 -11.16
N TYR A 99 0.92 -4.88 -12.09
CA TYR A 99 0.56 -5.15 -13.48
C TYR A 99 1.45 -6.24 -14.07
N MET A 100 2.77 -6.15 -13.87
CA MET A 100 3.70 -7.18 -14.33
C MET A 100 3.47 -8.54 -13.68
N ALA A 101 3.14 -8.58 -12.38
CA ALA A 101 2.83 -9.83 -11.69
C ALA A 101 1.57 -10.50 -12.24
N ILE A 102 0.51 -9.72 -12.52
CA ILE A 102 -0.72 -10.23 -13.13
C ILE A 102 -0.48 -10.73 -14.56
N GLU A 103 0.23 -9.96 -15.38
CA GLU A 103 0.55 -10.36 -16.76
C GLU A 103 1.44 -11.62 -16.80
N ALA A 104 2.40 -11.76 -15.89
CA ALA A 104 3.20 -12.98 -15.77
C ALA A 104 2.30 -14.20 -15.49
N ARG A 105 1.33 -14.10 -14.57
CA ARG A 105 0.39 -15.20 -14.27
C ARG A 105 -0.43 -15.60 -15.50
N LYS A 106 -0.93 -14.63 -16.27
CA LYS A 106 -1.63 -14.90 -17.54
C LYS A 106 -0.75 -15.69 -18.51
N LEU A 107 0.50 -15.30 -18.67
CA LEU A 107 1.46 -16.01 -19.53
C LEU A 107 1.72 -17.45 -19.07
N TYR A 108 1.68 -17.72 -17.76
CA TYR A 108 1.85 -19.05 -17.20
C TYR A 108 0.54 -19.86 -17.08
N GLY A 109 -0.56 -19.39 -17.66
CA GLY A 109 -1.85 -20.09 -17.65
C GLY A 109 -2.45 -20.23 -16.25
N ILE A 110 -2.02 -19.40 -15.29
CA ILE A 110 -2.65 -19.33 -13.98
C ILE A 110 -3.86 -18.43 -14.16
N ASN A 111 -5.05 -19.05 -14.18
CA ASN A 111 -6.31 -18.41 -14.51
C ASN A 111 -6.42 -17.03 -13.83
N SER A 112 -6.58 -15.99 -14.63
CA SER A 112 -7.04 -14.71 -14.12
C SER A 112 -8.55 -14.81 -13.99
N VAL A 113 -9.08 -14.61 -12.77
CA VAL A 113 -10.53 -14.52 -12.59
C VAL A 113 -11.05 -13.37 -13.43
N GLU A 114 -11.83 -13.68 -14.47
CA GLU A 114 -12.67 -12.70 -15.13
C GLU A 114 -13.68 -12.22 -14.09
N ARG A 115 -13.50 -11.00 -13.56
CA ARG A 115 -14.50 -10.40 -12.66
C ARG A 115 -15.61 -9.76 -13.48
N GLU A 116 -16.84 -10.01 -13.06
CA GLU A 116 -18.02 -9.29 -13.56
C GLU A 116 -17.80 -7.79 -13.40
N GLY A 117 -18.00 -7.02 -14.48
CA GLY A 117 -17.84 -5.56 -14.49
C GLY A 117 -16.66 -5.01 -15.29
N GLY A 118 -15.88 -5.84 -15.99
CA GLY A 118 -14.96 -5.39 -17.04
C GLY A 118 -13.68 -4.68 -16.57
N SER A 119 -13.37 -4.73 -15.27
CA SER A 119 -12.06 -4.31 -14.77
C SER A 119 -10.98 -5.30 -15.24
N ALA A 120 -9.95 -4.79 -15.89
CA ALA A 120 -8.84 -5.62 -16.39
C ALA A 120 -7.92 -6.16 -15.29
N MET A 121 -8.03 -5.64 -14.05
CA MET A 121 -7.16 -6.02 -12.93
C MET A 121 -7.86 -5.96 -11.58
N PRO A 122 -7.80 -7.03 -10.77
CA PRO A 122 -8.42 -7.03 -9.45
C PRO A 122 -7.71 -6.04 -8.50
N CYS A 123 -8.49 -5.27 -7.75
CA CYS A 123 -7.98 -4.43 -6.66
C CYS A 123 -7.43 -5.34 -5.53
N PRO A 124 -6.27 -5.03 -4.91
CA PRO A 124 -5.84 -5.74 -3.71
C PRO A 124 -6.87 -5.61 -2.60
N HIS A 125 -7.11 -6.69 -1.87
CA HIS A 125 -7.90 -6.63 -0.64
C HIS A 125 -7.05 -6.14 0.54
N TRP A 126 -5.75 -6.45 0.53
CA TRP A 126 -4.80 -6.01 1.56
C TRP A 126 -3.61 -5.26 0.99
N ILE A 127 -3.21 -4.20 1.67
CA ILE A 127 -1.92 -3.53 1.43
C ILE A 127 -1.20 -3.43 2.78
N LEU A 128 0.01 -3.96 2.88
CA LEU A 128 0.80 -4.06 4.10
C LEU A 128 2.12 -3.31 3.93
N PHE A 129 2.51 -2.53 4.92
CA PHE A 129 3.82 -1.89 5.01
C PHE A 129 4.62 -2.47 6.16
N GLU A 130 5.79 -3.02 5.86
CA GLU A 130 6.67 -3.63 6.86
C GLU A 130 7.51 -2.61 7.61
N HIS A 131 7.76 -1.45 7.00
CA HIS A 131 8.63 -0.42 7.55
C HIS A 131 8.05 0.97 7.36
N ILE A 132 7.82 1.66 8.49
CA ILE A 132 7.44 3.08 8.52
C ILE A 132 8.72 3.88 8.71
N LYS A 133 9.17 4.55 7.64
CA LYS A 133 10.47 5.23 7.61
C LYS A 133 10.43 6.66 8.15
N ASP A 134 9.31 7.37 8.00
CA ASP A 134 9.24 8.79 8.35
C ASP A 134 9.05 8.97 9.86
N ASN A 135 10.02 9.60 10.51
CA ASN A 135 9.97 9.88 11.95
C ASN A 135 8.71 10.64 12.37
N ALA A 136 8.18 11.56 11.55
CA ALA A 136 6.96 12.28 11.90
C ALA A 136 5.72 11.36 11.90
N GLU A 137 5.72 10.40 10.99
CA GLU A 137 4.66 9.40 10.88
C GLU A 137 4.78 8.33 11.96
N THR A 138 6.00 7.83 12.18
CA THR A 138 6.33 6.97 13.33
C THR A 138 5.95 7.65 14.62
N LEU A 139 6.23 8.95 14.80
CA LEU A 139 5.82 9.69 16.01
C LEU A 139 4.30 9.82 16.13
N THR A 140 3.59 10.09 15.04
CA THR A 140 2.12 10.15 15.06
C THR A 140 1.53 8.81 15.48
N ILE A 141 2.05 7.73 14.93
CA ILE A 141 1.58 6.38 15.23
C ILE A 141 2.01 5.96 16.63
N VAL A 142 3.26 6.24 17.05
CA VAL A 142 3.75 5.97 18.41
C VAL A 142 2.94 6.73 19.45
N VAL A 143 2.68 8.02 19.24
CA VAL A 143 1.83 8.82 20.14
C VAL A 143 0.44 8.20 20.21
N PHE A 144 -0.08 7.75 19.08
CA PHE A 144 -1.36 7.08 19.04
C PHE A 144 -1.36 5.74 19.81
N THR A 145 -0.30 4.95 19.68
CA THR A 145 -0.18 3.65 20.34
C THR A 145 0.06 3.79 21.85
N GLU A 146 0.76 4.84 22.26
CA GLU A 146 0.84 5.27 23.66
C GLU A 146 -0.55 5.66 24.21
N LEU A 147 -1.38 6.32 23.41
CA LEU A 147 -2.76 6.64 23.80
C LEU A 147 -3.62 5.38 23.96
N LEU A 148 -3.48 4.40 23.06
CA LEU A 148 -4.10 3.07 23.22
C LEU A 148 -3.63 2.41 24.52
N GLY A 149 -2.32 2.44 24.80
CA GLY A 149 -1.72 1.87 26.01
C GLY A 149 -2.31 2.48 27.30
N ARG A 150 -2.54 3.80 27.31
CA ARG A 150 -3.20 4.51 28.43
C ARG A 150 -4.66 4.11 28.62
N GLN A 151 -5.32 3.64 27.56
CA GLN A 151 -6.68 3.09 27.61
C GLN A 151 -6.71 1.58 27.90
N GLY A 152 -5.55 0.97 28.19
CA GLY A 152 -5.43 -0.47 28.46
C GLY A 152 -5.42 -1.34 27.19
N GLN A 153 -5.29 -0.72 26.01
CA GLN A 153 -5.17 -1.42 24.74
C GLN A 153 -3.68 -1.54 24.37
N HIS A 154 -3.20 -2.76 24.16
CA HIS A 154 -1.81 -3.00 23.79
C HIS A 154 -1.69 -3.27 22.29
N LEU A 155 -0.66 -2.69 21.64
CA LEU A 155 -0.22 -3.19 20.35
C LEU A 155 0.39 -4.58 20.55
N GLY A 156 -0.39 -5.59 20.24
CA GLY A 156 0.10 -6.95 20.15
C GLY A 156 0.84 -7.21 18.83
N PRO A 157 1.38 -8.43 18.68
CA PRO A 157 1.77 -8.92 17.36
C PRO A 157 0.56 -8.92 16.41
N TRP A 158 0.82 -9.22 15.15
CA TRP A 158 -0.22 -9.38 14.15
C TRP A 158 -1.43 -10.22 14.65
N PRO A 159 -2.68 -9.82 14.34
CA PRO A 159 -3.08 -8.76 13.40
C PRO A 159 -3.14 -7.36 14.02
N GLY A 160 -2.69 -7.21 15.27
CA GLY A 160 -2.74 -5.97 16.04
C GLY A 160 -4.14 -5.38 16.19
N TYR A 161 -4.19 -4.05 16.30
CA TYR A 161 -5.42 -3.31 16.55
C TYR A 161 -6.02 -2.77 15.25
N LYS A 162 -7.33 -2.95 15.06
CA LYS A 162 -8.08 -2.53 13.86
C LYS A 162 -8.85 -1.23 14.12
N PHE A 163 -8.71 -0.30 13.20
CA PHE A 163 -9.43 0.97 13.12
C PHE A 163 -10.39 0.95 11.94
N THR A 164 -11.65 1.31 12.19
CA THR A 164 -12.72 1.35 11.20
C THR A 164 -13.31 2.76 11.09
N PRO A 165 -13.99 3.11 9.99
CA PRO A 165 -14.48 4.47 9.73
C PRO A 165 -15.39 5.09 10.80
N ASP A 166 -16.05 4.28 11.63
CA ASP A 166 -16.87 4.70 12.76
C ASP A 166 -16.06 5.17 13.98
N MET A 167 -14.75 4.90 14.00
CA MET A 167 -13.84 5.35 15.04
C MET A 167 -13.25 6.73 14.68
N PRO A 168 -13.26 7.72 15.59
CA PRO A 168 -12.63 9.02 15.34
C PRO A 168 -11.16 8.91 14.92
N ASP A 169 -10.47 7.94 15.50
CA ASP A 169 -9.04 7.67 15.28
C ASP A 169 -8.72 7.20 13.86
N PHE A 170 -9.67 6.55 13.18
CA PHE A 170 -9.48 6.13 11.80
C PHE A 170 -9.22 7.33 10.89
N ASN A 171 -9.98 8.43 11.04
CA ASN A 171 -9.77 9.63 10.23
C ASN A 171 -8.38 10.24 10.42
N MET A 172 -7.84 10.14 11.64
CA MET A 172 -6.48 10.58 11.92
C MET A 172 -5.46 9.69 11.20
N LEU A 173 -5.64 8.37 11.26
CA LEU A 173 -4.77 7.42 10.57
C LEU A 173 -4.83 7.59 9.05
N ILE A 174 -6.00 7.81 8.46
CA ILE A 174 -6.13 8.12 7.03
C ILE A 174 -5.36 9.40 6.64
N GLY A 175 -5.17 10.31 7.60
CA GLY A 175 -4.36 11.52 7.45
C GLY A 175 -2.84 11.30 7.41
N VAL A 176 -2.34 10.10 7.72
CA VAL A 176 -0.89 9.80 7.70
C VAL A 176 -0.36 9.60 6.27
N GLY A 177 0.95 9.69 6.11
CA GLY A 177 1.62 9.65 4.81
C GLY A 177 1.32 8.38 4.00
N HIS A 178 1.44 7.21 4.62
CA HIS A 178 1.17 5.92 3.98
C HIS A 178 -0.29 5.80 3.53
N SER A 179 -1.23 6.23 4.36
CA SER A 179 -2.66 6.22 4.02
C SER A 179 -2.97 7.11 2.83
N LYS A 180 -2.41 8.32 2.79
CA LYS A 180 -2.56 9.24 1.65
C LYS A 180 -2.02 8.63 0.36
N VAL A 181 -0.90 7.91 0.43
CA VAL A 181 -0.29 7.27 -0.73
C VAL A 181 -1.18 6.14 -1.26
N ILE A 182 -1.80 5.34 -0.38
CA ILE A 182 -2.80 4.34 -0.79
C ILE A 182 -4.03 5.00 -1.40
N ALA A 183 -4.58 6.03 -0.76
CA ALA A 183 -5.74 6.75 -1.31
C ALA A 183 -5.42 7.29 -2.71
N TYR A 184 -4.22 7.84 -2.89
CA TYR A 184 -3.76 8.34 -4.19
C TYR A 184 -3.59 7.22 -5.23
N LEU A 185 -3.04 6.05 -4.85
CA LEU A 185 -2.98 4.85 -5.69
C LEU A 185 -4.39 4.45 -6.17
N LEU A 186 -5.36 4.33 -5.26
CA LEU A 186 -6.74 3.94 -5.59
C LEU A 186 -7.41 4.96 -6.52
N ILE A 187 -7.22 6.25 -6.27
CA ILE A 187 -7.78 7.33 -7.11
C ILE A 187 -7.16 7.31 -8.51
N GLN A 188 -5.83 7.24 -8.62
CA GLN A 188 -5.12 7.23 -9.90
C GLN A 188 -5.51 6.05 -10.78
N HIS A 189 -5.75 4.90 -10.15
CA HIS A 189 -6.03 3.65 -10.85
C HIS A 189 -7.49 3.22 -10.74
N LYS A 190 -8.41 4.16 -10.51
CA LYS A 190 -9.87 3.88 -10.42
C LYS A 190 -10.41 3.16 -11.65
N ALA A 191 -9.87 3.43 -12.85
CA ALA A 191 -10.29 2.74 -14.08
C ALA A 191 -9.92 1.25 -14.07
N GLN A 192 -8.84 0.87 -13.38
CA GLN A 192 -8.39 -0.51 -13.27
C GLN A 192 -8.98 -1.17 -12.02
N PHE A 193 -9.04 -0.46 -10.89
CA PHE A 193 -9.48 -1.02 -9.62
C PHE A 193 -10.96 -0.88 -9.35
N ASN A 194 -11.74 -0.19 -10.19
CA ASN A 194 -13.08 0.31 -9.85
C ASN A 194 -13.04 1.31 -8.66
N ILE A 195 -14.21 1.66 -8.14
CA ILE A 195 -14.33 2.57 -6.98
C ILE A 195 -14.15 1.74 -5.70
N ASN A 196 -12.97 1.85 -5.09
CA ASN A 196 -12.65 1.23 -3.81
C ASN A 196 -12.18 2.28 -2.81
N GLU A 197 -12.27 1.93 -1.53
CA GLU A 197 -11.85 2.73 -0.40
C GLU A 197 -11.09 1.89 0.62
N ILE A 198 -10.44 2.58 1.56
CA ILE A 198 -9.83 1.95 2.74
C ILE A 198 -10.98 1.65 3.71
N LYS A 199 -11.25 0.36 3.93
CA LYS A 199 -12.28 -0.14 4.86
C LYS A 199 -11.78 -0.22 6.30
N SER A 200 -10.49 -0.48 6.49
CA SER A 200 -9.87 -0.46 7.81
C SER A 200 -8.37 -0.25 7.72
N VAL A 201 -7.80 0.25 8.83
CA VAL A 201 -6.36 0.32 9.04
C VAL A 201 -6.05 -0.56 10.25
N ARG A 202 -5.01 -1.38 10.19
CA ARG A 202 -4.49 -2.08 11.37
C ARG A 202 -3.09 -1.60 11.67
N ILE A 203 -2.81 -1.48 12.96
CA ILE A 203 -1.47 -1.23 13.50
C ILE A 203 -1.10 -2.43 14.35
N TRP A 204 0.07 -2.99 14.11
CA TRP A 204 0.62 -4.03 14.96
C TRP A 204 2.11 -3.81 15.12
N GLN A 205 2.66 -4.59 16.03
CA GLN A 205 4.05 -4.48 16.40
C GLN A 205 4.62 -5.87 16.62
N GLU A 206 5.65 -6.20 15.86
CA GLU A 206 6.37 -7.43 16.09
C GLU A 206 7.33 -7.28 17.28
N PRO A 207 7.48 -8.33 18.12
CA PRO A 207 8.47 -8.33 19.19
C PRO A 207 9.86 -8.08 18.61
N SER A 208 10.56 -7.05 19.11
CA SER A 208 11.94 -6.78 18.69
C SER A 208 12.83 -7.98 19.06
N LYS A 209 13.56 -8.53 18.08
CA LYS A 209 14.53 -9.62 18.30
C LYS A 209 15.86 -9.16 18.93
N GLY A 210 15.91 -7.94 19.47
CA GLY A 210 17.07 -7.39 20.17
C GLY A 210 17.78 -6.30 19.38
N PHE A 211 18.36 -5.37 20.12
CA PHE A 211 18.96 -4.07 19.74
C PHE A 211 17.96 -2.92 19.61
N GLY A 212 17.84 -2.21 20.74
CA GLY A 212 16.95 -1.08 20.93
C GLY A 212 17.15 0.02 19.89
N LEU A 213 16.07 0.29 19.16
CA LEU A 213 15.57 1.60 18.76
C LEU A 213 14.26 1.32 18.01
N ALA A 214 13.14 1.82 18.56
CA ALA A 214 11.78 1.72 18.04
C ALA A 214 11.33 0.30 17.64
N GLU A 215 10.41 -0.23 18.43
CA GLU A 215 9.54 -1.33 18.04
C GLU A 215 9.09 -1.18 16.58
N HIS A 216 9.19 -2.25 15.77
CA HIS A 216 8.84 -2.21 14.35
C HIS A 216 7.32 -2.15 14.22
N ILE A 217 6.79 -0.93 14.28
CA ILE A 217 5.39 -0.65 14.00
C ILE A 217 5.15 -0.89 12.51
N GLN A 218 4.08 -1.61 12.23
CA GLN A 218 3.67 -1.99 10.89
C GLN A 218 2.22 -1.58 10.64
N LEU A 219 1.88 -1.39 9.36
CA LEU A 219 0.55 -0.95 8.94
C LEU A 219 -0.04 -1.88 7.90
N SER A 220 -1.33 -2.10 7.97
CA SER A 220 -2.08 -2.82 6.95
C SER A 220 -3.40 -2.14 6.72
N TYR A 221 -3.83 -2.24 5.48
CA TYR A 221 -4.99 -1.57 4.96
C TYR A 221 -5.87 -2.62 4.33
N GLU A 222 -7.10 -2.68 4.81
CA GLU A 222 -8.16 -3.44 4.16
C GLU A 222 -8.80 -2.54 3.11
N ILE A 223 -8.85 -2.99 1.88
CA ILE A 223 -9.41 -2.26 0.75
C ILE A 223 -10.65 -3.00 0.28
N GLY A 224 -11.71 -2.27 -0.04
CA GLY A 224 -12.94 -2.84 -0.54
C GLY A 224 -13.78 -1.84 -1.34
N PRO A 225 -14.83 -2.31 -2.02
CA PRO A 225 -15.69 -1.46 -2.83
C PRO A 225 -16.36 -0.41 -1.97
N VAL A 226 -16.56 0.79 -2.49
CA VAL A 226 -17.38 1.80 -1.80
C VAL A 226 -18.80 1.26 -1.67
N ASP A 227 -19.37 1.36 -0.48
CA ASP A 227 -20.76 0.93 -0.26
C ASP A 227 -21.69 1.96 -0.90
N ASP A 228 -22.33 1.61 -2.03
CA ASP A 228 -23.28 2.50 -2.73
C ASP A 228 -24.52 2.87 -1.88
N ASN A 229 -24.69 2.20 -0.74
CA ASN A 229 -25.77 2.43 0.23
C ASN A 229 -25.42 3.43 1.33
N VAL A 230 -24.28 4.11 1.30
CA VAL A 230 -24.02 5.20 2.24
C VAL A 230 -25.01 6.34 1.92
N PRO A 231 -25.98 6.64 2.80
CA PRO A 231 -26.91 7.73 2.54
C PRO A 231 -26.11 9.01 2.34
N ALA A 232 -26.40 9.74 1.25
CA ALA A 232 -25.75 11.00 0.97
C ALA A 232 -25.75 11.85 2.24
N ALA A 233 -24.57 12.32 2.66
CA ALA A 233 -24.46 13.20 3.82
C ALA A 233 -25.52 14.30 3.66
N PRO A 234 -26.38 14.53 4.68
CA PRO A 234 -27.45 15.50 4.56
C PRO A 234 -26.83 16.81 4.10
N ALA A 235 -27.31 17.33 2.97
CA ALA A 235 -26.79 18.55 2.39
C ALA A 235 -26.77 19.60 3.51
N LYS A 236 -25.56 19.96 3.97
CA LYS A 236 -25.42 21.05 4.93
C LYS A 236 -25.92 22.27 4.17
N ARG A 237 -27.13 22.72 4.50
CA ARG A 237 -27.59 24.05 4.08
C ARG A 237 -26.55 24.99 4.63
N HIS A 238 -25.75 25.55 3.73
CA HIS A 238 -24.99 26.74 4.04
C HIS A 238 -26.04 27.84 4.18
N ASP A 239 -26.62 27.94 5.38
CA ASP A 239 -27.32 29.14 5.76
C ASP A 239 -26.25 30.23 5.76
N SER A 240 -26.26 31.03 4.69
CA SER A 240 -25.42 32.20 4.56
C SER A 240 -25.69 33.06 5.79
N PRO A 241 -24.68 33.46 6.59
CA PRO A 241 -24.90 34.38 7.70
C PRO A 241 -25.19 35.82 7.23
N PHE A 242 -25.52 36.02 5.95
CA PHE A 242 -25.70 37.32 5.30
C PHE A 242 -27.04 37.48 4.57
N ASP A 243 -28.02 36.61 4.83
CA ASP A 243 -29.41 36.83 4.38
C ASP A 243 -30.26 37.47 5.49
#